data_AF-A0A1M3M727-F1
#
_entry.id   AF-A0A1M3M727-F1
#
_cell.length_a   1.000
_cell.length_b   1.000
_cell.length_c   1.000
_cell.angle_alpha   90.00
_cell.angle_beta   90.00
_cell.angle_gamma   90.00
#
_symmetry.space_group_name_H-M   'P 1'
#
loop_
_entity.id
_entity.type
_entity.pdbx_description
1 polymer ?
#
loop_
_entity_poly.entity_id
_entity_poly.type
_entity_poly.pdbx_seq_one_letter_code
_entity_poly.pdbx_strand_id
1 'polypeptide(L)' 'MNQVRIGLLILAILGICGEFVFVIDYNDLSWTNNAGSYLTIMSMVLLVVSMIISIQHVKKETGKKSILFLKKHILSK' A
#
# COMPACT_ATOMS: atom_id res chain seq x y z
N MET A 1 -5.45 3.98 -12.52
CA MET A 1 -4.73 4.10 -11.23
C MET A 1 -5.00 2.95 -10.26
N ASN A 2 -6.24 2.48 -10.07
CA ASN A 2 -6.50 1.38 -9.13
C ASN A 2 -5.82 0.06 -9.54
N GLN A 3 -5.74 -0.27 -10.82
CA GLN A 3 -5.03 -1.48 -11.30
C GLN A 3 -3.53 -1.45 -10.98
N VAL A 4 -2.87 -0.30 -11.12
CA VAL A 4 -1.45 -0.12 -10.74
C VAL A 4 -1.27 -0.28 -9.22
N ARG A 5 -2.20 0.26 -8.43
CA ARG A 5 -2.20 0.11 -6.96
C ARG A 5 -2.39 -1.35 -6.53
N ILE A 6 -3.29 -2.07 -7.20
CA ILE A 6 -3.53 -3.50 -6.96
C ILE A 6 -2.31 -4.32 -7.37
N GLY A 7 -1.70 -4.03 -8.52
CA GLY A 7 -0.48 -4.70 -8.96
C GLY A 7 0.69 -4.50 -7.98
N LEU A 8 0.86 -3.27 -7.47
CA LEU A 8 1.87 -2.98 -6.45
C LEU A 8 1.61 -3.69 -5.12
N LEU A 9 0.34 -3.83 -4.70
CA LEU A 9 -0.01 -4.62 -3.52
C LEU A 9 0.34 -6.10 -3.69
N ILE A 10 0.01 -6.69 -4.84
CA ILE A 10 0.36 -8.09 -5.14
C ILE A 10 1.88 -8.27 -5.15
N LEU A 11 2.61 -7.37 -5.80
CA LEU A 11 4.06 -7.39 -5.84
C LEU A 11 4.68 -7.28 -4.43
N ALA A 12 4.15 -6.39 -3.59
CA ALA A 12 4.63 -6.22 -2.23
C ALA A 12 4.41 -7.49 -1.37
N ILE A 13 3.24 -8.12 -1.49
CA ILE A 13 2.95 -9.38 -0.78
C ILE A 13 3.88 -10.49 -1.26
N LEU A 14 4.06 -10.65 -2.58
CA LEU A 14 4.98 -11.63 -3.14
C LEU A 14 6.43 -11.36 -2.73
N GLY A 15 6.85 -10.08 -2.67
CA GLY A 15 8.17 -9.68 -2.22
C GLY A 15 8.43 -10.04 -0.76
N ILE A 16 7.45 -9.82 0.12
CA ILE A 16 7.53 -10.26 1.52
C ILE A 16 7.65 -11.78 1.59
N CYS A 17 6.79 -12.52 0.89
CA CYS A 17 6.89 -13.98 0.87
C CYS A 17 8.25 -14.47 0.32
N GLY A 18 8.79 -13.80 -0.70
CA GLY A 18 10.09 -14.13 -1.29
C GLY A 18 11.24 -13.94 -0.31
N GLU A 19 11.28 -12.81 0.42
CA GLU A 19 12.28 -12.57 1.46
C GLU A 19 12.23 -13.65 2.55
N PHE A 20 11.03 -13.98 3.04
CA PHE A 20 10.85 -15.04 4.03
C PHE A 20 11.33 -16.41 3.53
N VAL A 21 11.01 -16.80 2.29
CA VAL A 21 11.30 -18.16 1.83
C VAL A 21 12.76 -18.33 1.36
N PHE A 22 13.36 -17.30 0.75
CA PHE A 22 14.60 -17.49 -0.01
C PHE A 22 15.81 -16.73 0.54
N VAL A 23 15.61 -15.69 1.36
CA VAL A 23 16.68 -14.74 1.70
C VAL A 23 17.02 -14.74 3.17
N ILE A 24 16.03 -14.87 4.06
CA ILE A 24 16.27 -14.91 5.51
C ILE A 24 17.13 -16.13 5.86
N ASP A 25 18.25 -15.87 6.53
CA ASP A 25 19.02 -16.94 7.16
C ASP A 25 18.37 -17.31 8.50
N TYR A 26 17.70 -18.45 8.50
CA TYR A 26 17.03 -18.96 9.69
C TYR A 26 17.98 -19.59 10.71
N ASN A 27 19.26 -19.80 10.38
CA ASN A 27 20.23 -20.34 11.32
C ASN A 27 20.78 -19.25 12.25
N ASP A 28 20.84 -18.02 11.76
CA ASP A 28 21.22 -16.85 12.54
C ASP A 28 20.26 -15.70 12.24
N LEU A 29 19.26 -15.50 13.11
CA LEU A 29 18.28 -14.42 13.03
C LEU A 29 18.82 -13.07 13.53
N SER A 30 20.12 -12.97 13.83
CA SER A 30 20.71 -11.73 14.30
C SER A 30 20.50 -10.59 13.29
N TRP A 31 20.39 -9.38 13.85
CA TRP A 31 20.25 -8.17 13.04
C TRP A 31 21.45 -8.00 12.09
N THR A 32 22.65 -8.36 12.52
CA THR A 32 23.88 -8.20 11.73
C THR A 32 23.82 -8.96 10.41
N ASN A 33 23.22 -10.16 10.41
CA ASN A 33 23.15 -11.02 9.24
C ASN A 33 21.89 -10.76 8.38
N ASN A 34 20.78 -10.32 8.98
CA ASN A 34 19.49 -10.14 8.30
C ASN A 34 18.98 -8.70 8.24
N ALA A 35 19.80 -7.69 8.57
CA ALA A 35 19.40 -6.27 8.56
C ALA A 35 18.79 -5.87 7.22
N GLY A 36 19.36 -6.38 6.11
CA GLY A 36 18.84 -6.16 4.76
C GLY A 36 17.40 -6.66 4.62
N SER A 37 17.16 -7.94 4.89
CA SER A 37 15.82 -8.54 4.81
C SER A 37 14.81 -7.87 5.73
N TYR A 38 15.20 -7.52 6.96
CA TYR A 38 14.31 -6.81 7.89
C TYR A 38 13.93 -5.42 7.38
N LEU A 39 14.88 -4.65 6.83
CA LEU A 39 14.60 -3.36 6.21
C LEU A 39 13.73 -3.51 4.96
N THR A 40 13.97 -4.52 4.12
CA THR A 40 13.14 -4.81 2.95
C THR A 40 11.70 -5.11 3.36
N ILE A 41 11.49 -5.99 4.33
CA ILE A 41 10.15 -6.33 4.83
C ILE A 41 9.47 -5.10 5.44
N MET A 42 10.17 -4.32 6.26
CA MET A 42 9.63 -3.07 6.82
C MET A 42 9.21 -2.07 5.74
N SER A 43 10.02 -1.91 4.70
CA SER A 43 9.71 -1.03 3.57
C SER A 43 8.45 -1.47 2.80
N MET A 44 8.30 -2.77 2.60
CA MET A 44 7.14 -3.35 1.91
C MET A 44 5.86 -3.19 2.73
N VAL A 45 5.93 -3.35 4.06
CA VAL A 45 4.80 -3.11 4.96
C VAL A 45 4.37 -1.64 4.89
N LEU A 46 5.32 -0.70 4.96
CA LEU A 46 5.03 0.74 4.83
C LEU A 46 4.39 1.07 3.48
N LEU A 47 4.87 0.48 2.39
CA LEU A 47 4.29 0.62 1.07
C LEU A 47 2.83 0.17 1.04
N VAL A 48 2.51 -1.02 1.57
CA VAL A 48 1.14 -1.54 1.65
C VAL A 48 0.23 -0.58 2.42
N VAL A 49 0.66 -0.12 3.60
CA VAL A 49 -0.11 0.83 4.43
C VAL A 49 -0.36 2.14 3.68
N SER A 50 0.68 2.71 3.06
CA SER A 50 0.56 3.94 2.27
C SER A 50 -0.43 3.80 1.10
N MET A 51 -0.44 2.62 0.46
CA MET A 51 -1.35 2.31 -0.64
C MET A 51 -2.80 2.29 -0.15
N ILE A 52 -3.06 1.64 0.99
CA ILE A 52 -4.40 1.57 1.58
C ILE A 52 -4.91 2.97 1.91
N ILE A 53 -4.08 3.81 2.56
CA ILE A 53 -4.42 5.19 2.88
C ILE A 53 -4.72 5.99 1.59
N SER A 54 -3.88 5.84 0.56
CA SER A 54 -4.06 6.52 -0.72
C SER A 54 -5.35 6.11 -1.43
N ILE A 55 -5.76 4.85 -1.35
CA ILE A 55 -7.03 4.37 -1.91
C ILE A 55 -8.22 4.98 -1.15
N GLN A 56 -8.16 5.02 0.18
CA GLN A 56 -9.21 5.63 0.99
C GLN A 56 -9.35 7.14 0.73
N HIS A 57 -8.23 7.86 0.59
CA HIS A 57 -8.24 9.29 0.29
C HIS A 57 -8.92 9.59 -1.05
N VAL A 58 -8.55 8.87 -2.10
CA VAL A 58 -9.14 9.05 -3.43
C VAL A 58 -10.65 8.79 -3.39
N LYS A 59 -11.09 7.72 -2.73
CA LYS A 59 -12.52 7.40 -2.60
C LYS A 59 -13.30 8.52 -1.90
N LYS A 60 -12.73 9.10 -0.85
CA LYS A 60 -13.34 10.21 -0.09
C LYS A 60 -13.44 11.49 -0.92
N GLU A 61 -12.42 11.82 -1.70
CA GLU A 61 -12.46 13.00 -2.58
C GLU A 61 -13.48 12.86 -3.71
N THR A 62 -13.58 11.68 -4.34
CA THR A 62 -14.57 11.43 -5.39
C THR A 62 -15.99 11.59 -4.85
N GLY A 63 -16.29 11.02 -3.68
CA GLY A 63 -17.59 11.16 -3.03
C GLY A 63 -17.93 12.62 -2.68
N LYS A 64 -16.95 13.37 -2.14
CA LYS A 64 -17.14 14.78 -1.77
C LYS A 64 -17.40 15.67 -3.00
N LYS A 65 -16.70 15.43 -4.12
CA LYS A 65 -16.95 16.12 -5.39
C LYS A 65 -18.36 15.87 -5.93
N SER A 66 -18.85 14.63 -5.87
CA SER A 66 -20.20 14.28 -6.35
C SER A 66 -21.30 14.99 -5.56
N ILE A 67 -21.17 15.06 -4.23
CA ILE A 67 -22.13 15.77 -3.38
C ILE A 67 -22.12 17.27 -3.66
N LEU A 68 -20.94 17.86 -3.88
CA LEU A 68 -20.80 19.28 -4.21
C LEU A 68 -21.47 19.61 -5.55
N PHE A 69 -21.32 18.73 -6.55
CA PHE A 69 -21.96 18.89 -7.86
C PHE A 69 -23.49 18.86 -7.75
N LEU A 70 -24.06 17.89 -7.03
CA LEU A 70 -25.49 17.82 -6.77
C LEU A 70 -26.00 19.06 -6.02
N LYS A 71 -25.28 19.50 -4.98
CA LYS A 71 -25.64 20.70 -4.21
C LYS A 71 -25.66 21.95 -5.10
N LYS A 72 -24.68 22.11 -5.98
CA LYS A 72 -24.59 23.24 -6.92
C LYS A 72 -25.73 23.21 -7.94
N HIS A 73 -26.11 22.04 -8.44
CA HIS A 73 -27.20 21.91 -9.41
C HIS A 73 -28.57 22.21 -8.78
N ILE A 74 -28.82 21.77 -7.54
CA ILE A 74 -30.08 22.04 -6.83
C ILE A 74 -30.22 23.53 -6.49
N LEU A 75 -29.13 24.19 -6.06
CA LEU A 75 -29.14 25.63 -5.72
C LEU A 75 -29.19 26.57 -6.93
N SER A 76 -28.97 26.06 -8.14
CA SER A 76 -28.98 26.85 -9.38
C SER A 76 -30.35 26.85 -10.07
N LYS A 77 -31.36 26.20 -9.50
CA LYS A 77 -32.70 26.06 -10.04
C LYS A 77 -33.69 26.76 -9.10
#